data_AF-A0A9W6JP05-F1
#
_entry.id   AF-A0A9W6JP05-F1
#
_cell.length_a   1.000
_cell.length_b   1.000
_cell.length_c   1.000
_cell.angle_alpha   90.00
_cell.angle_beta   90.00
_cell.angle_gamma   90.00
#
_symmetry.space_group_name_H-M   'P 1'
#
loop_
_entity.id
_entity.type
_entity.pdbx_description
1 polymer ?
#
loop_
_entity_poly.entity_id
_entity_poly.type
_entity_poly.pdbx_seq_one_letter_code
_entity_poly.pdbx_strand_id
1 'polypeptide(L)'
;MITPLKHTSPFDVNMAVDAGFHIISANVEVGLQDVAPLTQDAMFSRSPDAAKRTVLFIGGKDASLALDQMKAAGAALFAPFEISIFADPAGSFTTAAAMIALVEKKLAATRPEGLKGAKVQVYGATGIVGGIAAVIAAQAGAEVTIVSHRVIEDVEVKAIDFKKRFGVILNCAVATNDEEKKALVPDAEVILTAASAGVEVISTEVLKAATSLLVAADINAVPPTGIAGVGANDDGVPLPHGVGVGALVIGQVKYQVQHQILKRIRASDTALRIGFLEAYELARKIAA
;
A
#
# COMPACT_ATOMS: atom_id res chain seq x y z
N MET A 1 -10.91 7.21 -15.37
CA MET A 1 -9.82 7.39 -14.39
C MET A 1 -9.73 8.86 -14.07
N ILE A 2 -9.54 9.20 -12.79
CA ILE A 2 -9.28 10.56 -12.34
C ILE A 2 -7.94 10.61 -11.61
N THR A 3 -7.25 11.74 -11.71
CA THR A 3 -5.99 11.98 -10.98
C THR A 3 -5.81 13.48 -10.76
N PRO A 4 -5.27 13.92 -9.62
CA PRO A 4 -4.90 15.31 -9.40
C PRO A 4 -3.63 15.72 -10.16
N LEU A 5 -2.97 14.78 -10.85
CA LEU A 5 -1.73 15.02 -11.57
C LEU A 5 -2.00 15.42 -13.03
N LYS A 6 -0.99 16.01 -13.67
CA LYS A 6 -1.01 16.38 -15.11
C LYS A 6 -1.14 15.20 -16.07
N HIS A 7 -0.83 13.98 -15.61
CA HIS A 7 -0.85 12.78 -16.43
C HIS A 7 -1.51 11.64 -15.67
N THR A 8 -2.30 10.85 -16.41
CA THR A 8 -2.75 9.54 -15.93
C THR A 8 -1.60 8.55 -16.02
N SER A 9 -1.48 7.69 -15.02
CA SER A 9 -0.45 6.66 -14.94
C SER A 9 -0.56 5.67 -16.11
N PRO A 10 0.48 5.53 -16.96
CA PRO A 10 0.47 4.51 -18.02
C PRO A 10 0.38 3.09 -17.46
N PHE A 11 0.94 2.87 -16.26
CA PHE A 11 0.85 1.58 -15.57
C PHE A 11 -0.62 1.22 -15.32
N ASP A 12 -1.38 2.13 -14.73
CA ASP A 12 -2.78 1.87 -14.37
C ASP A 12 -3.69 1.73 -15.60
N VAL A 13 -3.38 2.46 -16.68
CA VAL A 13 -4.04 2.29 -17.99
C VAL A 13 -3.80 0.87 -18.53
N ASN A 14 -2.54 0.41 -18.56
CA ASN A 14 -2.21 -0.93 -19.04
C ASN A 14 -2.89 -2.01 -18.20
N MET A 15 -2.89 -1.88 -16.87
CA MET A 15 -3.59 -2.80 -15.97
C MET A 15 -5.09 -2.89 -16.27
N ALA A 16 -5.74 -1.76 -16.55
CA ALA A 16 -7.15 -1.72 -16.91
C ALA A 16 -7.40 -2.36 -18.28
N VAL A 17 -6.57 -2.07 -19.29
CA VAL A 17 -6.66 -2.69 -20.62
C VAL A 17 -6.48 -4.20 -20.52
N ASP A 18 -5.46 -4.68 -19.82
CA ASP A 18 -5.18 -6.11 -19.64
C ASP A 18 -6.26 -6.81 -18.81
N ALA A 19 -6.92 -6.09 -17.90
CA ALA A 19 -8.09 -6.60 -17.20
C ALA A 19 -9.32 -6.65 -18.11
N GLY A 20 -9.27 -6.01 -19.29
CA GLY A 20 -10.26 -5.97 -20.37
C GLY A 20 -11.28 -4.83 -20.23
N PHE A 21 -10.82 -3.65 -19.80
CA PHE A 21 -11.52 -2.38 -20.00
C PHE A 21 -11.09 -1.80 -21.34
N HIS A 22 -12.03 -1.71 -22.29
CA HIS A 22 -11.73 -1.26 -23.65
C HIS A 22 -11.73 0.26 -23.82
N ILE A 23 -12.47 0.97 -22.95
CA ILE A 23 -12.61 2.43 -22.99
C ILE A 23 -12.14 3.00 -21.66
N ILE A 24 -11.13 3.85 -21.72
CA ILE A 24 -10.53 4.51 -20.56
C ILE A 24 -10.52 6.00 -20.84
N SER A 25 -11.44 6.73 -20.19
CA SER A 25 -11.37 8.19 -20.16
C SER A 25 -10.40 8.63 -19.06
N ALA A 26 -9.45 9.50 -19.42
CA ALA A 26 -8.40 10.00 -18.56
C ALA A 26 -8.66 11.47 -18.22
N ASN A 27 -9.20 11.73 -17.03
CA ASN A 27 -9.38 13.08 -16.51
C ASN A 27 -8.21 13.40 -15.58
N VAL A 28 -7.44 14.43 -15.95
CA VAL A 28 -6.24 14.88 -15.24
C VAL A 28 -6.52 16.18 -14.49
N GLU A 29 -5.66 16.51 -13.53
CA GLU A 29 -5.80 17.72 -12.70
C GLU A 29 -7.17 17.81 -11.98
N VAL A 30 -7.77 16.66 -11.67
CA VAL A 30 -9.04 16.54 -10.96
C VAL A 30 -8.80 16.74 -9.46
N GLY A 31 -9.28 17.86 -8.93
CA GLY A 31 -9.26 18.17 -7.50
C GLY A 31 -10.39 17.49 -6.74
N LEU A 32 -10.42 17.65 -5.41
CA LEU A 32 -11.45 17.04 -4.57
C LEU A 32 -12.86 17.56 -4.91
N GLN A 33 -12.98 18.85 -5.21
CA GLN A 33 -14.24 19.51 -5.56
C GLN A 33 -14.86 18.99 -6.86
N ASP A 34 -14.05 18.44 -7.76
CA ASP A 34 -14.49 17.98 -9.08
C ASP A 34 -14.99 16.52 -9.05
N VAL A 35 -14.71 15.78 -7.96
CA VAL A 35 -14.99 14.34 -7.89
C VAL A 35 -16.47 14.03 -7.90
N ALA A 36 -17.27 14.74 -7.09
CA ALA A 36 -18.70 14.50 -6.99
C ALA A 36 -19.42 14.69 -8.35
N PRO A 37 -19.27 15.83 -9.07
CA PRO A 37 -19.93 16.01 -10.36
C PRO A 37 -19.46 14.99 -11.41
N LEU A 38 -18.16 14.68 -11.49
CA LEU A 38 -17.65 13.65 -12.41
C LEU A 38 -18.19 12.25 -12.08
N THR A 39 -18.38 11.94 -10.80
CA THR A 39 -18.96 10.66 -10.36
C THR A 39 -20.41 10.55 -10.84
N GLN A 40 -21.21 11.61 -10.66
CA GLN A 40 -22.61 11.64 -11.07
C GLN A 40 -22.76 11.56 -12.59
N ASP A 41 -21.93 12.29 -13.34
CA ASP A 41 -21.93 12.24 -14.80
C ASP A 41 -21.63 10.81 -15.32
N ALA A 42 -20.60 10.16 -14.77
CA ALA A 42 -20.28 8.77 -15.09
C ALA A 42 -21.42 7.80 -14.71
N MET A 43 -22.08 8.04 -13.58
CA MET A 43 -23.17 7.23 -13.03
C MET A 43 -24.44 7.27 -13.89
N PHE A 44 -24.81 8.43 -14.44
CA PHE A 44 -26.01 8.59 -15.27
C PHE A 44 -25.82 8.28 -16.76
N SER A 45 -24.58 8.06 -17.19
CA SER A 45 -24.27 7.73 -18.59
C SER A 45 -24.74 6.35 -19.06
N ARG A 46 -25.22 5.48 -18.14
CA ARG A 46 -25.64 4.09 -18.42
C ARG A 46 -26.88 3.69 -17.60
N SER A 47 -27.57 2.63 -18.05
CA SER A 47 -28.64 2.01 -17.27
C SER A 47 -28.10 1.44 -15.94
N PRO A 48 -28.94 1.28 -14.89
CA PRO A 48 -28.52 0.71 -13.60
C PRO A 48 -27.71 -0.58 -13.69
N ASP A 49 -28.17 -1.54 -14.52
CA ASP A 49 -27.49 -2.82 -14.71
C ASP A 49 -26.12 -2.71 -15.38
N ALA A 50 -25.92 -1.69 -16.21
CA ALA A 50 -24.64 -1.45 -16.89
C ALA A 50 -23.71 -0.52 -16.08
N ALA A 51 -24.26 0.35 -15.24
CA ALA A 51 -23.51 1.32 -14.44
C ALA A 51 -22.57 0.64 -13.44
N LYS A 52 -23.01 -0.46 -12.82
CA LYS A 52 -22.19 -1.22 -11.85
C LYS A 52 -20.85 -1.73 -12.41
N ARG A 53 -20.76 -1.89 -13.74
CA ARG A 53 -19.56 -2.31 -14.50
C ARG A 53 -18.68 -1.13 -14.95
N THR A 54 -19.11 0.10 -14.69
CA THR A 54 -18.28 1.30 -14.79
C THR A 54 -17.47 1.45 -13.50
N VAL A 55 -16.21 1.89 -13.63
CA VAL A 55 -15.35 2.15 -12.48
C VAL A 55 -14.77 3.55 -12.51
N LEU A 56 -14.92 4.28 -11.41
CA LEU A 56 -14.13 5.46 -11.11
C LEU A 56 -12.82 5.02 -10.45
N PHE A 57 -11.76 4.89 -11.25
CA PHE A 57 -10.41 4.67 -10.74
C PHE A 57 -9.79 6.01 -10.30
N ILE A 58 -9.30 6.08 -9.06
CA ILE A 58 -8.69 7.25 -8.43
C ILE A 58 -7.18 7.00 -8.31
N GLY A 59 -6.40 7.71 -9.13
CA GLY A 59 -4.94 7.71 -9.09
C GLY A 59 -4.38 8.86 -8.25
N GLY A 60 -3.10 9.18 -8.46
CA GLY A 60 -2.42 10.29 -7.78
C GLY A 60 -1.16 9.84 -7.05
N LYS A 61 -0.63 10.69 -6.17
CA LYS A 61 0.56 10.43 -5.33
C LYS A 61 0.35 10.77 -3.85
N ASP A 62 -0.90 11.04 -3.46
CA ASP A 62 -1.28 11.34 -2.08
C ASP A 62 -2.41 10.39 -1.66
N ALA A 63 -2.13 9.54 -0.68
CA ALA A 63 -3.09 8.57 -0.16
C ALA A 63 -4.25 9.24 0.59
N SER A 64 -3.98 10.28 1.38
CA SER A 64 -4.99 10.98 2.17
C SER A 64 -5.97 11.69 1.24
N LEU A 65 -5.46 12.37 0.19
CA LEU A 65 -6.31 12.97 -0.84
C LEU A 65 -7.11 11.92 -1.60
N ALA A 66 -6.50 10.81 -2.03
CA ALA A 66 -7.22 9.77 -2.77
C ALA A 66 -8.36 9.14 -1.95
N LEU A 67 -8.18 8.99 -0.63
CA LEU A 67 -9.24 8.53 0.27
C LEU A 67 -10.34 9.57 0.44
N ASP A 68 -9.99 10.86 0.52
CA ASP A 68 -10.97 11.94 0.56
C ASP A 68 -11.79 11.99 -0.76
N GLN A 69 -11.14 11.80 -1.90
CA GLN A 69 -11.79 11.65 -3.21
C GLN A 69 -12.68 10.41 -3.27
N MET A 70 -12.21 9.26 -2.77
CA MET A 70 -13.01 8.03 -2.70
C MET A 70 -14.25 8.20 -1.82
N LYS A 71 -14.13 8.95 -0.72
CA LYS A 71 -15.26 9.29 0.16
C LYS A 71 -16.24 10.22 -0.56
N ALA A 72 -15.76 11.26 -1.23
CA ALA A 72 -16.60 12.20 -1.99
C ALA A 72 -17.35 11.49 -3.13
N ALA A 73 -16.67 10.63 -3.90
CA ALA A 73 -17.29 9.81 -4.93
C ALA A 73 -18.38 8.91 -4.33
N GLY A 74 -18.07 8.19 -3.25
CA GLY A 74 -19.03 7.30 -2.61
C GLY A 74 -20.25 8.01 -2.03
N ALA A 75 -20.10 9.25 -1.55
CA ALA A 75 -21.22 10.07 -1.08
C ALA A 75 -22.10 10.63 -2.21
N ALA A 76 -21.60 10.66 -3.44
CA ALA A 76 -22.33 11.11 -4.61
C ALA A 76 -23.18 10.01 -5.28
N LEU A 77 -22.95 8.74 -4.92
CA LEU A 77 -23.70 7.58 -5.44
C LEU A 77 -25.06 7.42 -4.74
N PHE A 78 -26.08 7.00 -5.49
CA PHE A 78 -27.36 6.62 -4.92
C PHE A 78 -28.16 5.67 -5.82
N ALA A 79 -28.93 4.78 -5.19
CA ALA A 79 -29.74 3.81 -5.91
C ALA A 79 -30.80 4.49 -6.83
N PRO A 80 -31.11 3.90 -8.01
CA PRO A 80 -30.58 2.64 -8.51
C PRO A 80 -29.27 2.76 -9.32
N PHE A 81 -28.70 3.96 -9.46
CA PHE A 81 -27.51 4.17 -10.29
C PHE A 81 -26.25 4.13 -9.42
N GLU A 82 -25.46 3.08 -9.55
CA GLU A 82 -24.21 2.95 -8.81
C GLU A 82 -23.07 2.51 -9.74
N ILE A 83 -21.90 3.10 -9.57
CA ILE A 83 -20.66 2.71 -10.25
C ILE A 83 -19.65 2.24 -9.21
N SER A 84 -18.73 1.36 -9.62
CA SER A 84 -17.65 0.94 -8.74
C SER A 84 -16.62 2.07 -8.55
N ILE A 85 -15.96 2.10 -7.40
CA ILE A 85 -14.88 3.05 -7.07
C ILE A 85 -13.66 2.23 -6.67
N PHE A 86 -12.51 2.56 -7.25
CA PHE A 86 -11.24 1.93 -6.89
C PHE A 86 -10.14 2.99 -6.75
N ALA A 87 -9.53 3.10 -5.57
CA ALA A 87 -8.39 3.98 -5.34
C ALA A 87 -7.10 3.17 -5.26
N ASP A 88 -6.08 3.59 -6.01
CA ASP A 88 -4.73 3.03 -5.92
C ASP A 88 -3.66 4.07 -6.33
N PRO A 89 -3.54 5.18 -5.57
CA PRO A 89 -2.61 6.27 -5.93
C PRO A 89 -1.18 5.75 -6.02
N ALA A 90 -0.58 5.88 -7.20
CA ALA A 90 0.76 5.38 -7.54
C ALA A 90 0.97 3.88 -7.24
N GLY A 91 -0.11 3.07 -7.27
CA GLY A 91 -0.05 1.65 -6.93
C GLY A 91 0.17 1.37 -5.44
N SER A 92 0.03 2.37 -4.57
CA SER A 92 0.47 2.28 -3.18
C SER A 92 -0.38 1.37 -2.32
N PHE A 93 -1.69 1.31 -2.57
CA PHE A 93 -2.60 0.50 -1.76
C PHE A 93 -2.37 -0.97 -2.06
N THR A 94 -2.26 -1.31 -3.34
CA THR A 94 -2.00 -2.68 -3.77
C THR A 94 -0.58 -3.13 -3.43
N THR A 95 0.42 -2.24 -3.48
CA THR A 95 1.80 -2.56 -3.05
C THR A 95 1.89 -2.79 -1.55
N ALA A 96 1.31 -1.90 -0.73
CA ALA A 96 1.30 -2.06 0.72
C ALA A 96 0.55 -3.34 1.14
N ALA A 97 -0.62 -3.59 0.54
CA ALA A 97 -1.38 -4.82 0.73
C ALA A 97 -0.56 -6.07 0.41
N ALA A 98 0.12 -6.09 -0.74
CA ALA A 98 0.97 -7.21 -1.16
C ALA A 98 2.15 -7.43 -0.21
N MET A 99 2.83 -6.35 0.20
CA MET A 99 3.96 -6.43 1.13
C MET A 99 3.53 -7.03 2.47
N ILE A 100 2.45 -6.51 3.07
CA ILE A 100 1.99 -7.01 4.36
C ILE A 100 1.47 -8.45 4.27
N ALA A 101 0.76 -8.82 3.19
CA ALA A 101 0.30 -10.19 3.00
C ALA A 101 1.47 -11.21 2.89
N LEU A 102 2.55 -10.84 2.18
CA LEU A 102 3.76 -11.67 2.10
C LEU A 102 4.48 -11.74 3.44
N VAL A 103 4.52 -10.64 4.21
CA VAL A 103 5.06 -10.64 5.57
C VAL A 103 4.27 -11.59 6.47
N GLU A 104 2.93 -11.54 6.46
CA GLU A 104 2.08 -12.47 7.21
C GLU A 104 2.38 -13.93 6.81
N LYS A 105 2.52 -14.20 5.51
CA LYS A 105 2.87 -15.55 5.01
C LYS A 105 4.18 -16.05 5.61
N LYS A 106 5.23 -15.21 5.62
CA LYS A 106 6.54 -15.60 6.17
C LYS A 106 6.52 -15.71 7.70
N LEU A 107 5.77 -14.84 8.38
CA LEU A 107 5.57 -14.89 9.83
C LEU A 107 4.85 -16.15 10.28
N ALA A 108 3.94 -16.72 9.48
CA ALA A 108 3.15 -17.89 9.88
C ALA A 108 4.00 -19.10 10.31
N ALA A 109 5.24 -19.20 9.84
CA ALA A 109 6.17 -20.26 10.23
C ALA A 109 6.71 -20.11 11.66
N THR A 110 6.83 -18.89 12.18
CA THR A 110 7.47 -18.58 13.47
C THR A 110 6.52 -17.92 14.46
N ARG A 111 5.39 -17.38 14.00
CA ARG A 111 4.43 -16.63 14.80
C ARG A 111 2.98 -16.99 14.41
N PRO A 112 2.33 -17.91 15.15
CA PRO A 112 0.96 -18.35 14.87
C PRO A 112 -0.09 -17.23 14.90
N GLU A 113 0.11 -16.21 15.74
CA GLU A 113 -0.77 -15.03 15.83
C GLU A 113 -0.56 -14.03 14.67
N GLY A 114 0.31 -14.34 13.71
CA GLY A 114 0.64 -13.46 12.59
C GLY A 114 1.16 -12.10 13.06
N LEU A 115 0.59 -11.00 12.53
CA LEU A 115 0.99 -9.64 12.90
C LEU A 115 0.49 -9.18 14.27
N LYS A 116 -0.46 -9.89 14.89
CA LYS A 116 -1.06 -9.44 16.15
C LYS A 116 0.00 -9.42 17.26
N GLY A 117 0.23 -8.23 17.82
CA GLY A 117 1.27 -7.92 18.79
C GLY A 117 2.70 -7.94 18.25
N ALA A 118 2.91 -8.01 16.93
CA ALA A 118 4.24 -8.06 16.34
C ALA A 118 4.87 -6.66 16.38
N LYS A 119 6.14 -6.57 16.77
CA LYS A 119 6.89 -5.30 16.73
C LYS A 119 7.35 -5.01 15.30
N VAL A 120 6.66 -4.10 14.62
CA VAL A 120 6.91 -3.75 13.21
C VAL A 120 7.58 -2.39 13.14
N GLN A 121 8.74 -2.30 12.49
CA GLN A 121 9.38 -1.02 12.17
C GLN A 121 9.25 -0.70 10.68
N VAL A 122 8.83 0.51 10.36
CA VAL A 122 8.61 0.97 8.98
C VAL A 122 9.51 2.16 8.67
N TYR A 123 10.46 1.95 7.77
CA TYR A 123 11.33 2.99 7.25
C TYR A 123 10.80 3.50 5.91
N GLY A 124 10.66 4.82 5.76
CA GLY A 124 10.02 5.43 4.59
C GLY A 124 8.49 5.58 4.73
N ALA A 125 7.98 5.60 5.96
CA ALA A 125 6.55 5.73 6.25
C ALA A 125 5.95 7.12 5.92
N THR A 126 6.78 8.14 5.69
CA THR A 126 6.34 9.43 5.15
C THR A 126 5.89 9.31 3.70
N GLY A 127 6.45 8.34 2.97
CA GLY A 127 6.06 7.96 1.63
C GLY A 127 4.73 7.20 1.62
N ILE A 128 4.08 7.20 0.46
CA ILE A 128 2.72 6.70 0.31
C ILE A 128 2.57 5.20 0.58
N VAL A 129 3.54 4.37 0.17
CA VAL A 129 3.49 2.91 0.39
C VAL A 129 3.77 2.57 1.84
N GLY A 130 4.85 3.11 2.41
CA GLY A 130 5.24 2.85 3.80
C GLY A 130 4.16 3.29 4.78
N GLY A 131 3.55 4.47 4.56
CA GLY A 131 2.46 4.95 5.40
C GLY A 131 1.25 4.03 5.41
N ILE A 132 0.80 3.56 4.24
CA ILE A 132 -0.34 2.63 4.16
C ILE A 132 0.03 1.25 4.71
N ALA A 133 1.26 0.77 4.49
CA ALA A 133 1.72 -0.47 5.08
C ALA A 133 1.72 -0.42 6.63
N ALA A 134 2.11 0.72 7.21
CA ALA A 134 2.03 0.95 8.65
C ALA A 134 0.57 0.90 9.15
N VAL A 135 -0.37 1.51 8.41
CA VAL A 135 -1.81 1.45 8.74
C VAL A 135 -2.34 0.02 8.68
N ILE A 136 -2.05 -0.72 7.61
CA ILE A 136 -2.49 -2.11 7.44
C ILE A 136 -1.94 -2.98 8.58
N ALA A 137 -0.64 -2.89 8.88
CA ALA A 137 -0.01 -3.65 9.96
C ALA A 137 -0.63 -3.32 11.33
N ALA A 138 -0.86 -2.04 11.63
CA ALA A 138 -1.48 -1.62 12.88
C ALA A 138 -2.94 -2.11 12.99
N GLN A 139 -3.71 -2.09 11.90
CA GLN A 139 -5.08 -2.64 11.88
C GLN A 139 -5.10 -4.17 12.02
N ALA A 140 -4.05 -4.86 11.57
CA ALA A 140 -3.83 -6.28 11.83
C ALA A 140 -3.37 -6.57 13.29
N GLY A 141 -3.23 -5.53 14.12
CA GLY A 141 -2.92 -5.64 15.54
C GLY A 141 -1.44 -5.58 15.87
N ALA A 142 -0.57 -5.19 14.94
CA ALA A 142 0.86 -5.01 15.20
C ALA A 142 1.15 -3.76 16.05
N GLU A 143 2.25 -3.81 16.80
CA GLU A 143 2.87 -2.65 17.44
C GLU A 143 3.80 -1.98 16.44
N VAL A 144 3.30 -0.93 15.77
CA VAL A 144 4.00 -0.31 14.65
C VAL A 144 4.76 0.94 15.09
N THR A 145 6.05 1.00 14.75
CA THR A 145 6.90 2.18 14.85
C THR A 145 7.26 2.68 13.45
N ILE A 146 6.88 3.91 13.13
CA ILE A 146 7.29 4.60 11.89
C ILE A 146 8.58 5.40 12.16
N VAL A 147 9.61 5.16 11.34
CA VAL A 147 10.95 5.70 11.57
C VAL A 147 11.27 6.78 10.53
N SER A 148 11.58 7.97 11.03
CA SER A 148 12.10 9.07 10.21
C SER A 148 13.61 8.97 10.07
N HIS A 149 14.11 9.30 8.88
CA HIS A 149 15.55 9.40 8.60
C HIS A 149 16.08 10.83 8.73
N ARG A 150 15.25 11.78 9.23
CA ARG A 150 15.59 13.20 9.32
C ARG A 150 15.24 13.79 10.68
N VAL A 151 13.95 13.95 10.95
CA VAL A 151 13.40 14.60 12.15
C VAL A 151 12.11 13.91 12.59
N ILE A 152 11.77 13.97 13.88
CA ILE A 152 10.65 13.20 14.46
C ILE A 152 9.30 13.72 13.97
N GLU A 153 9.20 15.03 13.72
CA GLU A 153 7.98 15.73 13.34
C GLU A 153 7.39 15.20 12.03
N ASP A 154 8.25 14.76 11.10
CA ASP A 154 7.85 14.20 9.80
C ASP A 154 6.94 12.97 9.98
N VAL A 155 7.21 12.14 10.99
CA VAL A 155 6.43 10.94 11.28
C VAL A 155 5.32 11.20 12.31
N GLU A 156 5.50 12.11 13.26
CA GLU A 156 4.45 12.49 14.20
C GLU A 156 3.21 13.08 13.51
N VAL A 157 3.41 13.96 12.51
CA VAL A 157 2.31 14.50 11.73
C VAL A 157 1.52 13.39 11.02
N LYS A 158 2.22 12.37 10.49
CA LYS A 158 1.60 11.20 9.86
C LYS A 158 0.87 10.33 10.88
N ALA A 159 1.46 10.06 12.04
CA ALA A 159 0.82 9.30 13.11
C ALA A 159 -0.49 9.97 13.58
N ILE A 160 -0.49 11.30 13.73
CA ILE A 160 -1.68 12.08 14.10
C ILE A 160 -2.76 11.97 13.01
N ASP A 161 -2.41 12.16 11.74
CA ASP A 161 -3.36 12.03 10.62
C ASP A 161 -3.95 10.62 10.55
N PHE A 162 -3.11 9.58 10.66
CA PHE A 162 -3.53 8.18 10.58
C PHE A 162 -4.34 7.74 11.80
N LYS A 163 -4.06 8.25 12.99
CA LYS A 163 -4.92 8.06 14.16
C LYS A 163 -6.31 8.65 13.93
N LYS A 164 -6.38 9.88 13.40
CA LYS A 164 -7.65 10.54 13.10
C LYS A 164 -8.45 9.83 12.01
N ARG A 165 -7.78 9.34 10.95
CA ARG A 165 -8.42 8.74 9.77
C ARG A 165 -8.79 7.27 9.95
N PHE A 166 -7.94 6.51 10.64
CA PHE A 166 -8.04 5.04 10.70
C PHE A 166 -8.17 4.48 12.11
N GLY A 167 -8.05 5.32 13.15
CA GLY A 167 -8.12 4.88 14.54
C GLY A 167 -6.88 4.10 15.02
N VAL A 168 -5.80 4.07 14.23
CA VAL A 168 -4.57 3.36 14.57
C VAL A 168 -3.66 4.21 15.45
N ILE A 169 -2.88 3.57 16.31
CA ILE A 169 -1.82 4.23 17.10
C ILE A 169 -0.49 3.78 16.52
N LEU A 170 0.32 4.72 16.08
CA LEU A 170 1.67 4.47 15.57
C LEU A 170 2.68 5.15 16.49
N ASN A 171 3.71 4.41 16.87
CA ASN A 171 4.87 4.97 17.56
C ASN A 171 5.76 5.69 16.54
N CYS A 172 6.52 6.68 17.00
CA CYS A 172 7.44 7.45 16.18
C CYS A 172 8.87 7.29 16.68
N ALA A 173 9.82 7.18 15.77
CA ALA A 173 11.25 7.20 16.08
C ALA A 173 12.04 7.97 15.01
N VAL A 174 13.27 8.35 15.35
CA VAL A 174 14.24 8.92 14.41
C VAL A 174 15.49 8.05 14.41
N ALA A 175 15.97 7.73 13.21
CA ALA A 175 17.30 7.19 13.01
C ALA A 175 17.89 7.70 11.69
N THR A 176 18.86 8.58 11.80
CA THR A 176 19.54 9.29 10.70
C THR A 176 20.79 8.55 10.20
N ASN A 177 21.32 7.63 11.00
CA ASN A 177 22.54 6.88 10.74
C ASN A 177 22.43 5.44 11.27
N ASP A 178 23.43 4.61 10.96
CA ASP A 178 23.41 3.19 11.31
C ASP A 178 23.59 2.92 12.81
N GLU A 179 24.25 3.80 13.56
CA GLU A 179 24.37 3.65 15.02
C GLU A 179 23.00 3.80 15.69
N GLU A 180 22.24 4.82 15.31
CA GLU A 180 20.87 5.04 15.77
C GLU A 180 19.95 3.88 15.36
N LYS A 181 20.06 3.40 14.12
CA LYS A 181 19.27 2.24 13.66
C LYS A 181 19.59 0.99 14.48
N LYS A 182 20.87 0.71 14.77
CA LYS A 182 21.29 -0.44 15.60
C LYS A 182 20.72 -0.40 17.02
N ALA A 183 20.46 0.78 17.55
CA ALA A 183 19.79 0.91 18.86
C ALA A 183 18.28 0.60 18.79
N LEU A 184 17.64 0.81 17.64
CA LEU A 184 16.20 0.59 17.45
C LEU A 184 15.83 -0.83 17.04
N VAL A 185 16.59 -1.45 16.14
CA VAL A 185 16.23 -2.74 15.53
C VAL A 185 16.29 -4.00 16.42
N PRO A 186 16.96 -4.07 17.60
CA PRO A 186 17.06 -5.32 18.37
C PRO A 186 15.71 -5.95 18.73
N ASP A 187 14.71 -5.12 18.95
CA ASP A 187 13.34 -5.50 19.32
C ASP A 187 12.40 -5.64 18.11
N ALA A 188 12.84 -5.33 16.90
CA ALA A 188 12.01 -5.41 15.71
C ALA A 188 11.86 -6.87 15.27
N GLU A 189 10.62 -7.34 15.18
CA GLU A 189 10.30 -8.66 14.62
C GLU A 189 10.06 -8.59 13.12
N VAL A 190 9.60 -7.43 12.65
CA VAL A 190 9.40 -7.12 11.24
C VAL A 190 10.03 -5.78 10.90
N ILE A 191 10.81 -5.75 9.81
CA ILE A 191 11.34 -4.51 9.25
C ILE A 191 10.80 -4.33 7.83
N LEU A 192 10.15 -3.18 7.58
CA LEU A 192 9.63 -2.81 6.26
C LEU A 192 10.41 -1.61 5.74
N THR A 193 10.94 -1.69 4.52
CA THR A 193 11.57 -0.55 3.85
C THR A 193 10.77 -0.11 2.64
N ALA A 194 10.39 1.17 2.64
CA ALA A 194 9.67 1.86 1.58
C ALA A 194 10.38 3.15 1.15
N ALA A 195 11.71 3.09 1.04
CA ALA A 195 12.54 4.21 0.64
C ALA A 195 12.54 4.46 -0.87
N SER A 196 13.12 5.59 -1.25
CA SER A 196 13.35 5.94 -2.66
C SER A 196 14.20 4.91 -3.37
N ALA A 197 14.05 4.84 -4.70
CA ALA A 197 14.83 3.98 -5.56
C ALA A 197 16.34 4.19 -5.37
N GLY A 198 17.11 3.10 -5.27
CA GLY A 198 18.58 3.13 -5.14
C GLY A 198 19.08 3.61 -3.78
N VAL A 199 18.25 3.57 -2.74
CA VAL A 199 18.64 3.94 -1.37
C VAL A 199 18.65 2.70 -0.50
N GLU A 200 19.83 2.36 0.04
CA GLU A 200 19.97 1.39 1.12
C GLU A 200 19.61 2.04 2.45
N VAL A 201 18.68 1.42 3.19
CA VAL A 201 18.18 1.91 4.48
C VAL A 201 18.77 1.09 5.61
N ILE A 202 18.83 -0.22 5.44
CA ILE A 202 19.22 -1.19 6.45
C ILE A 202 20.48 -1.90 5.96
N SER A 203 21.62 -1.50 6.52
CA SER A 203 22.92 -2.10 6.19
C SER A 203 23.11 -3.48 6.81
N THR A 204 24.17 -4.18 6.40
CA THR A 204 24.51 -5.50 6.95
C THR A 204 24.76 -5.43 8.45
N GLU A 205 25.38 -4.36 8.94
CA GLU A 205 25.69 -4.13 10.35
C GLU A 205 24.43 -3.86 11.16
N VAL A 206 23.45 -3.14 10.60
CA VAL A 206 22.14 -2.94 11.23
C VAL A 206 21.36 -4.25 11.28
N LEU A 207 21.35 -5.05 10.21
CA LEU A 207 20.68 -6.38 10.22
C LEU A 207 21.23 -7.32 11.28
N LYS A 208 22.56 -7.33 11.47
CA LYS A 208 23.19 -8.15 12.53
C LYS A 208 22.77 -7.72 13.94
N ALA A 209 22.37 -6.47 14.13
CA ALA A 209 21.86 -5.98 15.41
C ALA A 209 20.36 -6.27 15.63
N ALA A 210 19.63 -6.66 14.57
CA ALA A 210 18.19 -6.94 14.64
C ALA A 210 17.93 -8.36 15.18
N THR A 211 18.27 -8.62 16.43
CA THR A 211 18.32 -9.96 17.03
C THR A 211 16.95 -10.64 17.16
N SER A 212 15.85 -9.88 17.16
CA SER A 212 14.48 -10.41 17.18
C SER A 212 13.84 -10.54 15.80
N LEU A 213 14.57 -10.20 14.72
CA LEU A 213 14.02 -10.13 13.37
C LEU A 213 13.54 -11.50 12.89
N LEU A 214 12.30 -11.55 12.42
CA LEU A 214 11.68 -12.72 11.80
C LEU A 214 11.53 -12.52 10.30
N VAL A 215 11.09 -11.33 9.87
CA VAL A 215 10.85 -11.03 8.44
C VAL A 215 11.28 -9.60 8.12
N ALA A 216 12.02 -9.43 7.03
CA ALA A 216 12.32 -8.13 6.44
C ALA A 216 11.73 -8.05 5.03
N ALA A 217 11.12 -6.93 4.66
CA ALA A 217 10.53 -6.75 3.34
C ALA A 217 10.90 -5.40 2.74
N ASP A 218 11.32 -5.40 1.48
CA ASP A 218 11.78 -4.23 0.75
C ASP A 218 11.03 -4.05 -0.57
N ILE A 219 10.53 -2.84 -0.83
CA ILE A 219 9.89 -2.49 -2.10
C ILE A 219 10.84 -1.79 -3.09
N ASN A 220 12.10 -1.54 -2.73
CA ASN A 220 13.07 -0.95 -3.64
C ASN A 220 13.63 -2.00 -4.62
N ALA A 221 13.22 -1.92 -5.89
CA ALA A 221 13.72 -2.79 -6.95
C ALA A 221 15.02 -2.27 -7.61
N VAL A 222 15.49 -1.07 -7.26
CA VAL A 222 16.63 -0.40 -7.89
C VAL A 222 17.86 -0.54 -6.99
N PRO A 223 18.97 -1.13 -7.47
CA PRO A 223 20.19 -1.26 -6.69
C PRO A 223 20.84 0.10 -6.31
N PRO A 224 21.45 0.21 -5.12
CA PRO A 224 21.37 -0.76 -4.01
C PRO A 224 19.94 -0.88 -3.48
N THR A 225 19.52 -2.10 -3.11
CA THR A 225 18.21 -2.35 -2.52
C THR A 225 18.12 -1.71 -1.13
N GLY A 226 16.91 -1.58 -0.59
CA GLY A 226 16.64 -0.95 0.70
C GLY A 226 17.19 -1.73 1.89
N ILE A 227 17.36 -3.04 1.75
CA ILE A 227 17.87 -3.92 2.80
C ILE A 227 19.05 -4.73 2.23
N ALA A 228 20.20 -4.59 2.87
CA ALA A 228 21.40 -5.32 2.48
C ALA A 228 21.15 -6.83 2.51
N GLY A 229 21.55 -7.53 1.44
CA GLY A 229 21.34 -8.98 1.32
C GLY A 229 19.93 -9.42 0.95
N VAL A 230 18.99 -8.49 0.71
CA VAL A 230 17.68 -8.79 0.10
C VAL A 230 17.69 -8.28 -1.34
N GLY A 231 17.81 -9.20 -2.29
CA GLY A 231 17.69 -8.95 -3.71
C GLY A 231 16.23 -8.76 -4.13
N ALA A 232 16.00 -8.07 -5.25
CA ALA A 232 14.66 -7.73 -5.69
C ALA A 232 13.77 -8.96 -5.99
N ASN A 233 14.36 -10.10 -6.37
CA ASN A 233 13.63 -11.35 -6.67
C ASN A 233 13.56 -12.32 -5.48
N ASP A 234 14.08 -11.94 -4.32
CA ASP A 234 14.20 -12.87 -3.20
C ASP A 234 12.86 -13.09 -2.50
N ASP A 235 12.50 -14.36 -2.31
CA ASP A 235 11.27 -14.77 -1.63
C ASP A 235 11.58 -15.62 -0.38
N GLY A 236 11.98 -14.95 0.70
CA GLY A 236 12.40 -15.61 1.94
C GLY A 236 13.89 -15.97 1.96
N VAL A 237 14.75 -15.11 1.41
CA VAL A 237 16.21 -15.28 1.49
C VAL A 237 16.66 -15.29 2.96
N PRO A 238 17.56 -16.19 3.39
CA PRO A 238 18.06 -16.17 4.76
C PRO A 238 18.80 -14.86 5.09
N LEU A 239 18.50 -14.29 6.24
CA LEU A 239 19.19 -13.14 6.83
C LEU A 239 19.96 -13.58 8.09
N PRO A 240 20.81 -12.73 8.70
CA PRO A 240 21.42 -13.05 9.99
C PRO A 240 20.40 -13.51 11.04
N HIS A 241 19.21 -12.90 10.99
CA HIS A 241 18.01 -13.27 11.74
C HIS A 241 16.80 -13.21 10.81
N GLY A 242 15.99 -14.26 10.78
CA GLY A 242 14.77 -14.31 9.96
C GLY A 242 15.02 -14.45 8.45
N VAL A 243 14.07 -13.95 7.66
CA VAL A 243 14.08 -14.06 6.19
C VAL A 243 13.73 -12.74 5.50
N GLY A 244 14.24 -12.51 4.30
CA GLY A 244 14.02 -11.32 3.48
C GLY A 244 13.09 -11.53 2.30
N VAL A 245 12.28 -10.54 1.95
CA VAL A 245 11.39 -10.53 0.77
C VAL A 245 11.64 -9.28 -0.07
N GLY A 246 11.89 -9.47 -1.37
CA GLY A 246 12.26 -8.42 -2.31
C GLY A 246 11.11 -7.81 -3.10
N ALA A 247 11.42 -6.68 -3.73
CA ALA A 247 10.46 -5.80 -4.38
C ALA A 247 9.68 -6.42 -5.56
N LEU A 248 10.29 -7.31 -6.34
CA LEU A 248 9.64 -7.95 -7.49
C LEU A 248 8.71 -9.08 -7.05
N VAL A 249 8.99 -9.75 -5.93
CA VAL A 249 8.07 -10.72 -5.33
C VAL A 249 6.82 -10.00 -4.83
N ILE A 250 7.00 -8.89 -4.13
CA ILE A 250 5.90 -8.00 -3.71
C ILE A 250 5.16 -7.45 -4.93
N GLY A 251 5.90 -6.99 -5.94
CA GLY A 251 5.37 -6.45 -7.19
C GLY A 251 4.50 -7.44 -7.96
N GLN A 252 4.85 -8.73 -7.92
CA GLN A 252 4.07 -9.78 -8.56
C GLN A 252 2.70 -9.97 -7.88
N VAL A 253 2.66 -10.02 -6.55
CA VAL A 253 1.40 -10.10 -5.80
C VAL A 253 0.58 -8.82 -6.02
N LYS A 254 1.23 -7.65 -5.98
CA LYS A 254 0.61 -6.35 -6.28
C LYS A 254 -0.07 -6.34 -7.65
N TYR A 255 0.65 -6.79 -8.69
CA TYR A 255 0.12 -6.91 -10.05
C TYR A 255 -1.14 -7.79 -10.06
N GLN A 256 -1.07 -8.97 -9.45
CA GLN A 256 -2.19 -9.90 -9.39
C GLN A 256 -3.40 -9.30 -8.63
N VAL A 257 -3.16 -8.62 -7.50
CA VAL A 257 -4.21 -7.95 -6.71
C VAL A 257 -4.95 -6.91 -7.56
N GLN A 258 -4.22 -5.98 -8.18
CA GLN A 258 -4.82 -4.91 -8.97
C GLN A 258 -5.57 -5.47 -10.20
N HIS A 259 -4.99 -6.45 -10.90
CA HIS A 259 -5.62 -7.10 -12.06
C HIS A 259 -6.92 -7.82 -11.68
N GLN A 260 -6.89 -8.56 -10.57
CA GLN A 260 -8.06 -9.29 -10.08
C GLN A 260 -9.16 -8.37 -9.55
N ILE A 261 -8.83 -7.24 -8.90
CA ILE A 261 -9.80 -6.20 -8.54
C ILE A 261 -10.54 -5.70 -9.79
N LEU A 262 -9.80 -5.32 -10.82
CA LEU A 262 -10.36 -4.80 -12.06
C LEU A 262 -11.26 -5.84 -12.76
N LYS A 263 -10.81 -7.10 -12.84
CA LYS A 263 -11.63 -8.20 -13.37
C LYS A 263 -12.92 -8.43 -12.57
N ARG A 264 -12.83 -8.39 -11.23
CA ARG A 264 -13.99 -8.54 -10.33
C ARG A 264 -14.99 -7.42 -10.53
N ILE A 265 -14.54 -6.17 -10.62
CA ILE A 265 -15.42 -5.02 -10.86
C ILE A 265 -16.22 -5.22 -12.16
N ARG A 266 -15.57 -5.65 -13.24
CA ARG A 266 -16.27 -5.86 -14.52
C ARG A 266 -17.28 -7.02 -14.48
N ALA A 267 -16.98 -8.07 -13.72
CA ALA A 267 -17.83 -9.25 -13.57
C ALA A 267 -18.90 -9.09 -12.48
N SER A 268 -18.85 -8.01 -11.69
CA SER A 268 -19.71 -7.83 -10.53
C SER A 268 -21.15 -7.47 -10.93
N ASP A 269 -22.09 -7.98 -10.14
CA ASP A 269 -23.50 -7.60 -10.23
C ASP A 269 -23.91 -6.49 -9.26
N THR A 270 -22.96 -5.98 -8.49
CA THR A 270 -23.10 -4.82 -7.59
C THR A 270 -21.93 -3.87 -7.75
N ALA A 271 -22.13 -2.58 -7.47
CA ALA A 271 -21.02 -1.63 -7.40
C ALA A 271 -20.07 -2.00 -6.24
N LEU A 272 -18.77 -1.95 -6.50
CA LEU A 272 -17.73 -2.25 -5.52
C LEU A 272 -17.01 -0.98 -5.09
N ARG A 273 -16.62 -0.88 -3.81
CA ARG A 273 -15.77 0.18 -3.29
C ARG A 273 -14.48 -0.44 -2.78
N ILE A 274 -13.39 -0.17 -3.47
CA ILE A 274 -12.11 -0.83 -3.25
C ILE A 274 -11.07 0.20 -2.84
N GLY A 275 -10.62 0.11 -1.59
CA GLY A 275 -9.47 0.82 -1.05
C GLY A 275 -8.37 -0.16 -0.63
N PHE A 276 -7.50 0.28 0.27
CA PHE A 276 -6.36 -0.53 0.73
C PHE A 276 -6.78 -1.75 1.57
N LEU A 277 -7.90 -1.69 2.29
CA LEU A 277 -8.41 -2.83 3.08
C LEU A 277 -8.91 -3.96 2.18
N GLU A 278 -9.73 -3.65 1.18
CA GLU A 278 -10.22 -4.65 0.22
C GLU A 278 -9.06 -5.21 -0.63
N ALA A 279 -8.08 -4.38 -0.97
CA ALA A 279 -6.85 -4.81 -1.61
C ALA A 279 -6.05 -5.77 -0.71
N TYR A 280 -5.95 -5.49 0.59
CA TYR A 280 -5.28 -6.34 1.57
C TYR A 280 -5.95 -7.70 1.72
N GLU A 281 -7.27 -7.74 1.86
CA GLU A 281 -8.03 -9.00 1.93
C GLU A 281 -7.81 -9.88 0.70
N LEU A 282 -7.71 -9.26 -0.48
CA LEU A 282 -7.39 -9.99 -1.70
C LEU A 282 -5.92 -10.42 -1.74
N ALA A 283 -5.00 -9.57 -1.31
CA ALA A 283 -3.57 -9.88 -1.26
C ALA A 283 -3.30 -11.11 -0.39
N ARG A 284 -3.96 -11.23 0.78
CA ARG A 284 -3.86 -12.43 1.63
C ARG A 284 -4.28 -13.71 0.92
N LYS A 285 -5.35 -13.66 0.12
CA LYS A 285 -5.82 -14.83 -0.66
C LYS A 285 -4.89 -15.20 -1.81
N ILE A 286 -4.23 -14.22 -2.41
CA ILE A 286 -3.30 -14.42 -3.51
C ILE A 286 -1.94 -14.90 -3.00
N ALA A 287 -1.50 -14.38 -1.86
CA ALA A 287 -0.23 -14.72 -1.25
C ALA A 287 -0.24 -16.07 -0.54
N ALA A 288 -1.40 -16.59 -0.11
CA ALA A 288 -1.54 -17.88 0.60
C ALA A 288 -0.75 -19.02 -0.06
#